data_AF-A0A3N8PTB2-F1
#
_entry.id   AF-A0A3N8PTB2-F1
#
_cell.length_a   1.000
_cell.length_b   1.000
_cell.length_c   1.000
_cell.angle_alpha   90.00
_cell.angle_beta   90.00
_cell.angle_gamma   90.00
#
_symmetry.space_group_name_H-M   'P 1'
#
loop_
_entity.id
_entity.type
_entity.pdbx_description
1 polymer ?
#
loop_
_entity_poly.entity_id
_entity_poly.type
_entity_poly.pdbx_seq_one_letter_code
_entity_poly.pdbx_strand_id
1 'polypeptide(L)'
;MDSGRGRPVDPLASLFLDVTGEIPDDASVVRMRRISGALNLRDNDALWSVLVMLEHYGRLYETMPERIRQAGAGSLDSVRTEARAATDALMTQHRDALARCKATIELAGQMTDEHEARYRAALAALNDEALAALTQRAASRIARVAGNRIVGASAVAAREQRQRLDAALASVERVAMRRIMRACYGLVAGGLVVMLLAAGAGGLAGWWVGVHWGRADGLSSARAGYTSSVSPSMNSAARRSMPAAASFGSKAIIGAR
;
A
#
# COMPACT_ATOMS: atom_id res chain seq x y z
N MET A 1 9.98 -113.25 -8.55
CA MET A 1 9.08 -113.37 -9.70
C MET A 1 7.69 -113.52 -9.14
N ASP A 2 6.86 -112.48 -9.23
CA ASP A 2 5.48 -112.58 -8.77
C ASP A 2 4.58 -112.02 -9.87
N SER A 3 3.89 -112.95 -10.55
CA SER A 3 3.15 -112.66 -11.77
C SER A 3 1.77 -112.13 -11.40
N GLY A 4 1.73 -110.87 -10.96
CA GLY A 4 0.50 -110.13 -10.70
C GLY A 4 -0.39 -110.13 -11.96
N ARG A 5 -1.30 -111.11 -12.02
CA ARG A 5 -2.20 -111.37 -13.15
C ARG A 5 -3.11 -110.15 -13.31
N GLY A 6 -2.71 -109.25 -14.22
CA GLY A 6 -3.38 -107.98 -14.45
C GLY A 6 -4.88 -108.18 -14.65
N ARG A 7 -5.66 -107.35 -13.96
CA ARG A 7 -7.10 -107.21 -14.21
C ARG A 7 -7.30 -107.03 -15.72
N PRO A 8 -8.18 -107.79 -16.39
CA PRO A 8 -8.44 -107.56 -17.80
C PRO A 8 -8.90 -106.10 -17.93
N VAL A 9 -8.10 -105.31 -18.64
CA VAL A 9 -8.44 -103.91 -18.94
C VAL A 9 -9.72 -103.96 -19.74
N ASP A 10 -10.77 -103.27 -19.27
CA ASP A 10 -12.05 -103.27 -19.98
C ASP A 10 -11.80 -102.69 -21.38
N PRO A 11 -12.08 -103.42 -22.48
CA PRO A 11 -11.80 -102.96 -23.84
C PRO A 11 -12.44 -101.60 -24.15
N LEU A 12 -13.58 -101.31 -23.51
CA LEU A 12 -14.28 -100.04 -23.60
C LEU A 12 -13.48 -98.91 -22.93
N ALA A 13 -12.82 -99.21 -21.80
CA ALA A 13 -12.00 -98.24 -21.09
C ALA A 13 -10.65 -97.95 -21.76
N SER A 14 -10.01 -98.97 -22.36
CA SER A 14 -8.82 -98.75 -23.20
C SER A 14 -9.16 -97.95 -24.47
N LEU A 15 -10.26 -98.28 -25.15
CA LEU A 15 -10.70 -97.52 -26.33
C LEU A 15 -11.04 -96.07 -25.97
N PHE A 16 -11.67 -95.83 -24.81
CA PHE A 16 -11.95 -94.49 -24.33
C PHE A 16 -10.66 -93.69 -24.10
N LEU A 17 -9.65 -94.30 -23.48
CA LEU A 17 -8.35 -93.66 -23.27
C LEU A 17 -7.63 -93.38 -24.60
N ASP A 18 -7.60 -94.33 -25.53
CA ASP A 18 -6.92 -94.19 -26.83
C ASP A 18 -7.57 -93.12 -27.72
N VAL A 19 -8.91 -92.98 -27.67
CA VAL A 19 -9.66 -92.02 -28.50
C VAL A 19 -9.72 -90.63 -27.89
N THR A 20 -9.83 -90.51 -26.56
CA THR A 20 -10.07 -89.22 -25.87
C THR A 20 -8.85 -88.66 -25.14
N GLY A 21 -7.83 -89.49 -24.87
CA GLY A 21 -6.69 -89.14 -24.02
C GLY A 21 -7.00 -89.07 -22.52
N GLU A 22 -8.26 -89.28 -22.11
CA GLU A 22 -8.70 -89.22 -20.71
C GLU A 22 -9.10 -90.61 -20.20
N ILE A 23 -8.93 -90.84 -18.89
CA ILE A 23 -9.44 -92.07 -18.24
C ILE A 23 -10.97 -91.92 -18.06
N PRO A 24 -11.79 -92.93 -18.42
CA PRO A 24 -13.22 -92.93 -18.11
C PRO A 24 -13.44 -93.13 -16.61
N ASP A 25 -14.50 -92.56 -16.04
CA ASP A 25 -14.90 -92.89 -14.67
C ASP A 25 -15.72 -94.20 -14.67
N ASP A 26 -15.84 -94.84 -13.50
CA ASP A 26 -16.57 -96.10 -13.38
C ASP A 26 -18.04 -95.96 -13.83
N ALA A 27 -18.64 -94.77 -13.65
CA ALA A 27 -19.99 -94.47 -14.10
C ALA A 27 -20.10 -94.41 -15.63
N SER A 28 -19.14 -93.80 -16.34
CA SER A 28 -19.06 -93.81 -17.81
C SER A 28 -18.93 -95.23 -18.35
N VAL A 29 -18.05 -96.07 -17.77
CA VAL A 29 -17.90 -97.47 -18.21
C VAL A 29 -19.22 -98.24 -18.04
N VAL A 30 -19.93 -98.05 -16.91
CA VAL A 30 -21.25 -98.66 -16.68
C VAL A 30 -22.33 -98.12 -17.61
N ARG A 31 -22.37 -96.81 -17.89
CA ARG A 31 -23.31 -96.19 -18.85
C ARG A 31 -23.08 -96.71 -20.26
N MET A 32 -21.83 -96.68 -20.74
CA MET A 32 -21.46 -97.18 -22.06
C MET A 32 -21.79 -98.68 -22.19
N ARG A 33 -21.47 -99.52 -21.19
CA ARG A 33 -21.83 -100.95 -21.23
C ARG A 33 -23.35 -101.16 -21.26
N ARG A 34 -24.14 -100.38 -20.50
CA ARG A 34 -25.62 -100.43 -20.54
C ARG A 34 -26.16 -100.07 -21.92
N ILE A 35 -25.63 -99.02 -22.55
CA ILE A 35 -26.04 -98.57 -23.88
C ILE A 35 -25.64 -99.59 -24.95
N SER A 36 -24.41 -100.11 -24.89
CA SER A 36 -23.91 -101.18 -25.77
C SER A 36 -24.77 -102.44 -25.70
N GLY A 37 -25.15 -102.87 -24.49
CA GLY A 37 -26.07 -104.00 -24.29
C GLY A 37 -27.49 -103.74 -24.82
N ALA A 38 -28.02 -102.52 -24.65
CA ALA A 38 -29.33 -102.15 -25.19
C ALA A 38 -29.36 -102.08 -26.73
N LEU A 39 -28.23 -101.75 -27.36
CA LEU A 39 -28.04 -101.73 -28.80
C LEU A 39 -27.55 -103.08 -29.38
N ASN A 40 -27.33 -104.09 -28.53
CA ASN A 40 -26.80 -105.41 -28.90
C ASN A 40 -25.51 -105.35 -29.73
N LEU A 41 -24.60 -104.44 -29.37
CA LEU A 41 -23.33 -104.27 -30.08
C LEU A 41 -22.41 -105.47 -29.84
N ARG A 42 -21.73 -105.91 -30.90
CA ARG A 42 -20.69 -106.94 -30.81
C ARG A 42 -19.37 -106.33 -30.35
N ASP A 43 -18.52 -107.15 -29.76
CA ASP A 43 -17.13 -106.78 -29.47
C ASP A 43 -16.42 -106.37 -30.77
N ASN A 44 -15.72 -105.22 -30.74
CA ASN A 44 -15.03 -104.60 -31.88
C ASN A 44 -15.93 -104.01 -32.99
N ASP A 45 -17.20 -103.71 -32.71
CA ASP A 45 -18.04 -102.92 -33.62
C ASP A 45 -17.54 -101.45 -33.68
N ALA A 46 -17.54 -100.85 -34.88
CA ALA A 46 -17.14 -99.46 -35.09
C ALA A 46 -18.00 -98.46 -34.30
N LEU A 47 -19.23 -98.82 -33.90
CA LEU A 47 -20.08 -97.97 -33.08
C LEU A 47 -19.52 -97.75 -31.66
N TRP A 48 -18.58 -98.58 -31.19
CA TRP A 48 -17.93 -98.37 -29.88
C TRP A 48 -17.18 -97.04 -29.82
N SER A 49 -16.52 -96.64 -30.92
CA SER A 49 -15.84 -95.33 -31.01
C SER A 49 -16.82 -94.17 -30.98
N VAL A 50 -18.00 -94.33 -31.57
CA VAL A 50 -19.08 -93.32 -31.53
C VAL A 50 -19.64 -93.20 -30.11
N LEU A 51 -19.86 -94.33 -29.43
CA LEU A 51 -20.33 -94.38 -28.06
C LEU A 51 -19.34 -93.72 -27.08
N VAL A 52 -18.04 -93.99 -27.25
CA VAL A 52 -16.94 -93.33 -26.53
C VAL A 52 -16.97 -91.82 -26.72
N MET A 53 -17.10 -91.33 -27.95
CA MET A 53 -17.16 -89.89 -28.23
C MET A 53 -18.42 -89.23 -27.64
N LEU A 54 -19.57 -89.90 -27.69
CA LEU A 54 -20.82 -89.38 -27.10
C LEU A 54 -20.74 -89.30 -25.57
N GLU A 55 -20.15 -90.31 -24.92
CA GLU A 55 -19.92 -90.28 -23.47
C GLU A 55 -18.91 -89.18 -23.09
N HIS A 56 -17.83 -89.00 -23.87
CA HIS A 56 -16.87 -87.90 -23.69
C HIS A 56 -17.55 -86.52 -23.78
N TYR A 57 -18.34 -86.27 -24.82
CA TYR A 57 -19.12 -85.03 -24.94
C TYR A 57 -20.15 -84.88 -23.81
N GLY A 58 -20.78 -85.98 -23.37
CA GLY A 58 -21.66 -85.99 -22.20
C GLY A 58 -20.97 -85.44 -20.94
N ARG A 59 -19.83 -86.02 -20.55
CA ARG A 59 -19.02 -85.54 -19.42
C ARG A 59 -18.56 -84.09 -19.58
N LEU A 60 -18.18 -83.70 -20.81
CA LEU A 60 -17.75 -82.34 -21.10
C LEU A 60 -18.89 -81.35 -20.82
N TYR A 61 -20.11 -81.63 -21.32
CA TYR A 61 -21.27 -80.77 -21.08
C TYR A 61 -21.82 -80.82 -19.65
N GLU A 62 -21.67 -81.92 -18.92
CA GLU A 62 -22.01 -81.98 -17.49
C GLU A 62 -21.07 -81.12 -16.63
N THR A 63 -19.77 -81.08 -16.95
CA THR A 63 -18.78 -80.32 -16.17
C THR A 63 -18.62 -78.85 -16.58
N MET A 64 -18.96 -78.50 -17.83
CA MET A 64 -18.80 -77.13 -18.35
C MET A 64 -19.53 -76.03 -17.56
N PRO A 65 -20.80 -76.19 -17.11
CA PRO A 65 -21.52 -75.14 -16.38
C PRO A 65 -20.85 -74.76 -15.06
N GLU A 66 -20.26 -75.73 -14.36
CA GLU A 66 -19.55 -75.48 -13.10
C GLU A 66 -18.20 -74.78 -13.36
N ARG A 67 -17.47 -75.19 -14.40
CA ARG A 67 -16.24 -74.49 -14.83
C ARG A 67 -16.53 -73.02 -15.20
N ILE A 68 -17.65 -72.75 -15.88
CA ILE A 68 -18.11 -71.39 -16.20
C ILE A 68 -18.45 -70.61 -14.91
N ARG A 69 -19.17 -71.21 -13.95
CA ARG A 69 -19.45 -70.58 -12.66
C ARG A 69 -18.17 -70.21 -11.91
N GLN A 70 -17.20 -71.11 -11.83
CA GLN A 70 -15.93 -70.88 -11.12
C GLN A 70 -15.10 -69.78 -11.79
N ALA A 71 -14.96 -69.80 -13.12
CA ALA A 71 -14.27 -68.75 -13.86
C ALA A 71 -14.97 -67.38 -13.73
N GLY A 72 -16.31 -67.37 -13.78
CA GLY A 72 -17.12 -66.17 -13.59
C GLY A 72 -17.02 -65.59 -12.17
N ALA A 73 -17.09 -66.44 -11.15
CA ALA A 73 -16.97 -66.02 -9.75
C ALA A 73 -15.62 -65.37 -9.45
N GLY A 74 -14.51 -66.01 -9.84
CA GLY A 74 -13.17 -65.45 -9.63
C GLY A 74 -12.96 -64.10 -10.35
N SER A 75 -13.51 -63.94 -11.55
CA SER A 75 -13.48 -62.67 -12.28
C SER A 75 -14.31 -61.57 -11.60
N LEU A 76 -15.55 -61.89 -11.20
CA LEU A 76 -16.45 -60.94 -10.55
C LEU A 76 -15.96 -60.52 -9.15
N ASP A 77 -15.39 -61.44 -8.37
CA ASP A 77 -14.82 -61.11 -7.06
C ASP A 77 -13.57 -60.23 -7.21
N SER A 78 -12.71 -60.48 -8.21
CA SER A 78 -11.59 -59.60 -8.55
C SER A 78 -12.08 -58.17 -8.85
N VAL A 79 -13.01 -58.02 -9.80
CA VAL A 79 -13.63 -56.71 -10.15
C VAL A 79 -14.28 -56.05 -8.93
N ARG A 80 -14.92 -56.82 -8.05
CA ARG A 80 -15.56 -56.30 -6.84
C ARG A 80 -14.54 -55.82 -5.80
N THR A 81 -13.39 -56.49 -5.66
CA THR A 81 -12.31 -56.04 -4.78
C THR A 81 -11.63 -54.79 -5.31
N GLU A 82 -11.36 -54.71 -6.61
CA GLU A 82 -10.80 -53.53 -7.27
C GLU A 82 -11.74 -52.32 -7.19
N ALA A 83 -13.04 -52.51 -7.48
CA ALA A 83 -14.04 -51.45 -7.37
C ALA A 83 -14.19 -50.91 -5.93
N ARG A 84 -14.07 -51.78 -4.91
CA ARG A 84 -14.04 -51.36 -3.50
C ARG A 84 -12.77 -50.55 -3.20
N ALA A 85 -11.60 -51.06 -3.56
CA ALA A 85 -10.33 -50.37 -3.34
C ALA A 85 -10.28 -48.99 -4.03
N ALA A 86 -10.79 -48.90 -5.26
CA ALA A 86 -10.93 -47.63 -5.99
C ALA A 86 -11.91 -46.66 -5.30
N THR A 87 -13.04 -47.17 -4.78
CA THR A 87 -14.01 -46.36 -4.02
C THR A 87 -13.41 -45.85 -2.71
N ASP A 88 -12.69 -46.69 -1.97
CA ASP A 88 -12.06 -46.31 -0.71
C ASP A 88 -10.91 -45.31 -0.91
N ALA A 89 -10.11 -45.48 -1.98
CA ALA A 89 -9.10 -44.52 -2.39
C ALA A 89 -9.72 -43.16 -2.77
N LEU A 90 -10.80 -43.16 -3.57
CA LEU A 90 -11.53 -41.94 -3.95
C LEU A 90 -12.16 -41.24 -2.74
N MET A 91 -12.76 -41.99 -1.81
CA MET A 91 -13.30 -41.45 -0.56
C MET A 91 -12.22 -40.84 0.33
N THR A 92 -11.02 -41.44 0.36
CA THR A 92 -9.86 -40.87 1.07
C THR A 92 -9.39 -39.59 0.40
N GLN A 93 -9.21 -39.58 -0.92
CA GLN A 93 -8.86 -38.40 -1.70
C GLN A 93 -9.85 -37.24 -1.53
N HIS A 94 -11.16 -37.54 -1.48
CA HIS A 94 -12.20 -36.55 -1.21
C HIS A 94 -12.10 -35.96 0.21
N ARG A 95 -11.85 -36.79 1.23
CA ARG A 95 -11.62 -36.30 2.61
C ARG A 95 -10.40 -35.39 2.69
N ASP A 96 -9.30 -35.77 2.04
CA ASP A 96 -8.07 -34.96 1.99
C ASP A 96 -8.24 -33.67 1.19
N ALA A 97 -9.06 -33.67 0.14
CA ALA A 97 -9.43 -32.46 -0.60
C ALA A 97 -10.30 -31.52 0.25
N LEU A 98 -11.28 -32.05 0.98
CA LEU A 98 -12.11 -31.28 1.91
C LEU A 98 -11.30 -30.71 3.09
N ALA A 99 -10.36 -31.49 3.65
CA ALA A 99 -9.47 -31.04 4.71
C ALA A 99 -8.57 -29.88 4.24
N ARG A 100 -7.98 -29.97 3.03
CA ARG A 100 -7.21 -28.88 2.42
C ARG A 100 -8.07 -27.65 2.14
N CYS A 101 -9.28 -27.83 1.60
CA CYS A 101 -10.22 -26.74 1.35
C CYS A 101 -10.57 -25.99 2.67
N LYS A 102 -10.89 -26.74 3.72
CA LYS A 102 -11.14 -26.18 5.06
C LYS A 102 -9.94 -25.37 5.56
N ALA A 103 -8.73 -25.93 5.50
CA ALA A 103 -7.51 -25.23 5.93
C ALA A 103 -7.27 -23.93 5.13
N THR A 104 -7.56 -23.91 3.82
CA THR A 104 -7.46 -22.68 3.01
C THR A 104 -8.51 -21.63 3.38
N ILE A 105 -9.72 -22.05 3.76
CA ILE A 105 -10.78 -21.14 4.23
C ILE A 105 -10.41 -20.55 5.60
N GLU A 106 -9.90 -21.37 6.52
CA GLU A 106 -9.43 -20.92 7.84
C GLU A 106 -8.27 -19.91 7.72
N LEU A 107 -7.30 -20.16 6.83
CA LEU A 107 -6.21 -19.24 6.53
C LEU A 107 -6.72 -17.92 5.91
N ALA A 108 -7.65 -17.99 4.96
CA ALA A 108 -8.25 -16.79 4.36
C ALA A 108 -9.04 -15.97 5.39
N GLY A 109 -9.71 -16.61 6.36
CA GLY A 109 -10.34 -15.95 7.50
C GLY A 109 -9.31 -15.20 8.35
N GLN A 110 -8.25 -15.89 8.80
CA GLN A 110 -7.17 -15.28 9.59
C GLN A 110 -6.53 -14.07 8.90
N MET A 111 -6.25 -14.16 7.59
CA MET A 111 -5.73 -13.03 6.81
C MET A 111 -6.75 -11.88 6.72
N THR A 112 -8.04 -12.18 6.64
CA THR A 112 -9.10 -11.15 6.60
C THR A 112 -9.18 -10.40 7.93
N ASP A 113 -9.20 -11.12 9.05
CA ASP A 113 -9.23 -10.53 10.40
C ASP A 113 -7.97 -9.67 10.65
N GLU A 114 -6.80 -10.16 10.24
CA GLU A 114 -5.53 -9.44 10.39
C GLU A 114 -5.48 -8.19 9.50
N HIS A 115 -5.98 -8.26 8.26
CA HIS A 115 -6.14 -7.08 7.40
C HIS A 115 -7.13 -6.08 8.00
N GLU A 116 -8.28 -6.52 8.49
CA GLU A 116 -9.29 -5.65 9.10
C GLU A 116 -8.73 -4.92 10.33
N ALA A 117 -7.99 -5.63 11.19
CA ALA A 117 -7.28 -5.04 12.34
C ALA A 117 -6.25 -3.99 11.91
N ARG A 118 -5.42 -4.29 10.89
CA ARG A 118 -4.46 -3.32 10.32
C ARG A 118 -5.16 -2.10 9.73
N TYR A 119 -6.25 -2.28 8.99
CA TYR A 119 -7.02 -1.19 8.42
C TYR A 119 -7.63 -0.27 9.49
N ARG A 120 -8.22 -0.85 10.56
CA ARG A 120 -8.72 -0.06 11.70
C ARG A 120 -7.61 0.73 12.39
N ALA A 121 -6.45 0.10 12.63
CA ALA A 121 -5.29 0.77 13.23
C ALA A 121 -4.75 1.92 12.36
N ALA A 122 -4.65 1.72 11.04
CA ALA A 122 -4.22 2.75 10.10
C ALA A 122 -5.22 3.93 10.04
N LEU A 123 -6.52 3.65 10.05
CA LEU A 123 -7.57 4.69 10.10
C LEU A 123 -7.50 5.51 11.40
N ALA A 124 -7.29 4.86 12.54
CA ALA A 124 -7.10 5.54 13.82
C ALA A 124 -5.87 6.46 13.81
N ALA A 125 -4.72 5.95 13.38
CA ALA A 125 -3.47 6.72 13.28
C ALA A 125 -3.61 7.94 12.35
N LEU A 126 -4.22 7.78 11.17
CA LEU A 126 -4.47 8.88 10.24
C LEU A 126 -5.42 9.94 10.82
N ASN A 127 -6.43 9.52 11.59
CA ASN A 127 -7.33 10.45 12.26
C ASN A 127 -6.61 11.25 13.37
N ASP A 128 -5.78 10.59 14.18
CA ASP A 128 -5.00 11.24 15.23
C ASP A 128 -3.97 12.23 14.64
N GLU A 129 -3.26 11.85 13.57
CA GLU A 129 -2.37 12.74 12.83
C GLU A 129 -3.10 13.96 12.25
N ALA A 130 -4.29 13.75 11.67
CA ALA A 130 -5.11 14.84 11.12
C ALA A 130 -5.59 15.80 12.22
N LEU A 131 -6.02 15.27 13.38
CA LEU A 131 -6.42 16.08 14.53
C LEU A 131 -5.23 16.83 15.14
N ALA A 132 -4.06 16.21 15.25
CA ALA A 132 -2.82 16.88 15.68
C ALA A 132 -2.41 18.01 14.71
N ALA A 133 -2.50 17.77 13.40
CA ALA A 133 -2.21 18.79 12.40
C ALA A 133 -3.21 19.96 12.42
N LEU A 134 -4.50 19.69 12.62
CA LEU A 134 -5.54 20.72 12.72
C LEU A 134 -5.40 21.54 14.01
N THR A 135 -5.20 20.90 15.15
CA THR A 135 -4.97 21.59 16.44
C THR A 135 -3.72 22.45 16.40
N GLN A 136 -2.61 21.98 15.82
CA GLN A 136 -1.38 22.77 15.65
C GLN A 136 -1.57 23.96 14.70
N ARG A 137 -2.37 23.80 13.62
CA ARG A 137 -2.75 24.92 12.73
C ARG A 137 -3.66 25.93 13.42
N ALA A 138 -4.56 25.49 14.29
CA ALA A 138 -5.41 26.38 15.09
C ALA A 138 -4.58 27.14 16.13
N ALA A 139 -3.75 26.44 16.91
CA ALA A 139 -2.87 27.03 17.92
C ALA A 139 -1.91 28.06 17.32
N SER A 140 -1.26 27.75 16.19
CA SER A 140 -0.36 28.70 15.50
C SER A 140 -1.09 29.93 14.93
N ARG A 141 -2.35 29.80 14.48
CA ARG A 141 -3.19 30.96 14.11
C ARG A 141 -3.53 31.82 15.33
N ILE A 142 -3.96 31.21 16.44
CA ILE A 142 -4.29 31.91 17.69
C ILE A 142 -3.04 32.65 18.22
N ALA A 143 -1.89 31.97 18.28
CA ALA A 143 -0.63 32.55 18.71
C ALA A 143 -0.19 33.75 17.85
N ARG A 144 -0.34 33.69 16.52
CA ARG A 144 -0.07 34.84 15.63
C ARG A 144 -1.03 36.00 15.88
N VAL A 145 -2.34 35.75 16.03
CA VAL A 145 -3.33 36.82 16.29
C VAL A 145 -3.11 37.47 17.65
N ALA A 146 -2.85 36.67 18.69
CA ALA A 146 -2.54 37.16 20.03
C ALA A 146 -1.21 37.94 20.05
N GLY A 147 -0.15 37.39 19.46
CA GLY A 147 1.15 38.05 19.33
C GLY A 147 1.06 39.39 18.60
N ASN A 148 0.36 39.44 17.46
CA ASN A 148 0.13 40.69 16.71
C ASN A 148 -0.63 41.73 17.54
N ARG A 149 -1.61 41.32 18.35
CA ARG A 149 -2.33 42.22 19.27
C ARG A 149 -1.43 42.74 20.39
N ILE A 150 -0.61 41.89 21.00
CA ILE A 150 0.32 42.27 22.07
C ILE A 150 1.39 43.25 21.54
N VAL A 151 1.98 42.96 20.38
CA VAL A 151 2.94 43.86 19.71
C VAL A 151 2.29 45.18 19.28
N GLY A 152 1.04 45.15 18.81
CA GLY A 152 0.28 46.37 18.53
C GLY A 152 0.05 47.22 19.78
N ALA A 153 -0.40 46.61 20.88
CA ALA A 153 -0.64 47.30 22.14
C ALA A 153 0.66 47.87 22.75
N SER A 154 1.76 47.11 22.75
CA SER A 154 3.04 47.58 23.26
C SER A 154 3.65 48.69 22.39
N ALA A 155 3.48 48.64 21.07
CA ALA A 155 3.90 49.71 20.17
C ALA A 155 3.11 51.02 20.40
N VAL A 156 1.81 50.92 20.69
CA VAL A 156 0.98 52.09 21.07
C VAL A 156 1.41 52.65 22.43
N ALA A 157 1.56 51.81 23.45
CA ALA A 157 2.03 52.23 24.77
C ALA A 157 3.42 52.88 24.74
N ALA A 158 4.35 52.33 23.95
CA ALA A 158 5.69 52.90 23.76
C ALA A 158 5.65 54.26 23.03
N ARG A 159 4.75 54.44 22.06
CA ARG A 159 4.53 55.75 21.41
C ARG A 159 3.98 56.78 22.39
N GLU A 160 3.02 56.41 23.22
CA GLU A 160 2.44 57.31 24.22
C GLU A 160 3.46 57.69 25.31
N GLN A 161 4.24 56.72 25.80
CA GLN A 161 5.34 56.99 26.73
C GLN A 161 6.37 57.95 26.13
N ARG A 162 6.72 57.78 24.84
CA ARG A 162 7.63 58.68 24.14
C ARG A 162 7.06 60.09 24.00
N GLN A 163 5.79 60.23 23.62
CA GLN A 163 5.10 61.53 23.58
C GLN A 163 5.07 62.22 24.94
N ARG A 164 4.86 61.46 26.04
CA ARG A 164 4.92 62.01 27.41
C ARG A 164 6.33 62.50 27.78
N LEU A 165 7.38 61.79 27.37
CA LEU A 165 8.77 62.22 27.55
C LEU A 165 9.10 63.47 26.72
N ASP A 166 8.71 63.51 25.45
CA ASP A 166 8.94 64.65 24.56
C ASP A 166 8.19 65.91 25.08
N ALA A 167 6.96 65.75 25.58
CA ALA A 167 6.19 66.83 26.21
C ALA A 167 6.85 67.33 27.51
N ALA A 168 7.40 66.43 28.32
CA ALA A 168 8.16 66.79 29.52
C ALA A 168 9.44 67.56 29.18
N LEU A 169 10.23 67.09 28.21
CA LEU A 169 11.43 67.77 27.72
C LEU A 169 11.09 69.17 27.17
N ALA A 170 10.07 69.29 26.32
CA ALA A 170 9.61 70.58 25.80
C ALA A 170 9.08 71.53 26.89
N SER A 171 8.65 71.00 28.05
CA SER A 171 8.27 71.84 29.20
C SER A 171 9.51 72.35 29.95
N VAL A 172 10.53 71.52 30.13
CA VAL A 172 11.83 71.89 30.73
C VAL A 172 12.54 72.91 29.84
N GLU A 173 12.57 72.69 28.53
CA GLU A 173 13.12 73.63 27.55
C GLU A 173 12.39 74.97 27.61
N ARG A 174 11.05 75.00 27.63
CA ARG A 174 10.26 76.24 27.80
C ARG A 174 10.47 76.93 29.15
N VAL A 175 10.96 76.24 30.18
CA VAL A 175 11.37 76.85 31.46
C VAL A 175 12.81 77.38 31.37
N ALA A 176 13.73 76.61 30.79
CA ALA A 176 15.12 77.00 30.57
C ALA A 176 15.20 78.24 29.65
N MET A 177 14.53 78.21 28.51
CA MET A 177 14.44 79.32 27.56
C MET A 177 13.82 80.56 28.20
N ARG A 178 12.80 80.42 29.06
CA ARG A 178 12.23 81.55 29.82
C ARG A 178 13.18 82.10 30.88
N ARG A 179 14.03 81.26 31.50
CA ARG A 179 15.10 81.72 32.41
C ARG A 179 16.20 82.48 31.64
N ILE A 180 16.65 81.94 30.52
CA ILE A 180 17.66 82.57 29.63
C ILE A 180 17.13 83.92 29.11
N MET A 181 15.90 83.94 28.57
CA MET A 181 15.29 85.17 28.04
C MET A 181 15.14 86.24 29.12
N ARG A 182 14.76 85.86 30.36
CA ARG A 182 14.73 86.79 31.51
C ARG A 182 16.12 87.29 31.90
N ALA A 183 17.15 86.45 31.84
CA ALA A 183 18.53 86.86 32.10
C ALA A 183 19.03 87.85 31.04
N CYS A 184 18.75 87.59 29.76
CA CYS A 184 19.07 88.52 28.66
C CYS A 184 18.29 89.83 28.78
N TYR A 185 16.98 89.81 29.05
CA TYR A 185 16.22 91.04 29.29
C TYR A 185 16.70 91.80 30.53
N GLY A 186 17.09 91.10 31.61
CA GLY A 186 17.69 91.71 32.79
C GLY A 186 19.03 92.38 32.50
N LEU A 187 19.89 91.74 31.70
CA LEU A 187 21.14 92.33 31.22
C LEU A 187 20.92 93.55 30.32
N VAL A 188 19.98 93.47 29.36
CA VAL A 188 19.67 94.59 28.47
C VAL A 188 19.03 95.75 29.24
N ALA A 189 18.08 95.48 30.14
CA ALA A 189 17.45 96.51 30.97
C ALA A 189 18.45 97.14 31.96
N GLY A 190 19.30 96.33 32.61
CA GLY A 190 20.39 96.82 33.46
C GLY A 190 21.40 97.66 32.68
N GLY A 191 21.77 97.21 31.47
CA GLY A 191 22.62 97.96 30.55
C GLY A 191 22.00 99.29 30.12
N LEU A 192 20.69 99.32 29.84
CA LEU A 192 19.96 100.54 29.46
C LEU A 192 19.83 101.52 30.64
N VAL A 193 19.64 101.02 31.87
CA VAL A 193 19.69 101.84 33.10
C VAL A 193 21.09 102.43 33.32
N VAL A 194 22.15 101.65 33.13
CA VAL A 194 23.54 102.13 33.18
C VAL A 194 23.81 103.17 32.07
N MET A 195 23.28 102.96 30.87
CA MET A 195 23.45 103.88 29.74
C MET A 195 22.69 105.20 29.97
N LEU A 196 21.48 105.16 30.54
CA LEU A 196 20.73 106.35 30.97
C LEU A 196 21.43 107.11 32.10
N LEU A 197 22.04 106.41 33.07
CA LEU A 197 22.86 107.04 34.11
C LEU A 197 24.13 107.68 33.54
N ALA A 198 24.78 107.05 32.56
CA ALA A 198 25.93 107.62 31.86
C ALA A 198 25.56 108.83 31.00
N ALA A 199 24.43 108.77 30.27
CA ALA A 199 23.92 109.88 29.47
C ALA A 199 23.47 111.07 30.35
N GLY A 200 22.88 110.80 31.53
CA GLY A 200 22.54 111.82 32.52
C GLY A 200 23.75 112.55 33.13
N ALA A 201 24.95 111.97 33.06
CA ALA A 201 26.18 112.56 33.59
C ALA A 201 27.00 113.36 32.56
N GLY A 202 26.67 113.31 31.25
CA GLY A 202 27.45 113.94 30.17
C GLY A 202 26.93 115.29 29.64
N GLY A 203 25.82 115.81 30.18
CA GLY A 203 25.00 116.82 29.50
C GLY A 203 25.36 118.31 29.64
N LEU A 204 26.58 118.69 30.02
CA LEU A 204 26.89 120.11 30.37
C LEU A 204 28.23 120.71 29.89
N ALA A 205 28.87 120.19 28.83
CA ALA A 205 29.97 120.90 28.17
C ALA A 205 30.11 120.56 26.67
N GLY A 206 30.34 121.57 25.81
CA GLY A 206 30.79 121.36 24.42
C GLY A 206 29.80 121.67 23.30
N TRP A 207 29.06 122.78 23.40
CA TRP A 207 28.21 123.30 22.31
C TRP A 207 29.05 124.21 21.37
N TRP A 208 28.86 124.09 20.04
CA TRP A 208 29.58 124.82 18.95
C TRP A 208 31.06 124.41 18.73
N VAL A 209 31.61 124.25 17.51
CA VAL A 209 31.28 124.78 16.16
C VAL A 209 31.51 123.69 15.07
N GLY A 210 30.81 123.74 13.90
CA GLY A 210 31.48 123.28 12.66
C GLY A 210 30.68 123.03 11.35
N VAL A 211 29.36 122.85 11.35
CA VAL A 211 28.42 123.06 10.19
C VAL A 211 28.56 122.24 8.87
N HIS A 212 29.66 122.28 8.12
CA HIS A 212 29.55 122.46 6.64
C HIS A 212 29.66 121.24 5.66
N TRP A 213 28.54 120.99 4.96
CA TRP A 213 28.35 120.50 3.57
C TRP A 213 28.74 119.07 3.10
N GLY A 214 27.84 118.47 2.29
CA GLY A 214 28.10 117.22 1.54
C GLY A 214 26.86 116.50 0.98
N ARG A 215 26.09 117.12 0.07
CA ARG A 215 24.93 116.49 -0.63
C ARG A 215 25.39 115.59 -1.79
N ALA A 216 24.86 114.37 -1.89
CA ALA A 216 24.52 113.70 -3.16
C ALA A 216 23.63 112.45 -2.94
N ASP A 217 22.57 112.31 -3.72
CA ASP A 217 21.65 111.16 -3.71
C ASP A 217 22.18 109.98 -4.57
N GLY A 218 21.76 108.75 -4.25
CA GLY A 218 22.12 107.54 -5.02
C GLY A 218 21.17 106.36 -4.76
N LEU A 219 20.27 106.11 -5.71
CA LEU A 219 19.18 105.13 -5.64
C LEU A 219 19.56 103.73 -6.16
N SER A 220 18.86 102.70 -5.65
CA SER A 220 18.63 101.37 -6.28
C SER A 220 19.86 100.45 -6.46
N SER A 221 19.80 99.12 -6.37
CA SER A 221 18.78 98.21 -6.91
C SER A 221 19.01 96.77 -6.37
N ALA A 222 18.03 95.89 -6.60
CA ALA A 222 18.05 94.49 -6.16
C ALA A 222 19.01 93.59 -6.96
N ARG A 223 19.42 92.47 -6.34
CA ARG A 223 19.80 91.26 -7.10
C ARG A 223 19.35 89.99 -6.38
N ALA A 224 18.27 89.39 -6.88
CA ALA A 224 17.87 88.04 -6.49
C ALA A 224 18.84 87.01 -7.09
N GLY A 225 19.22 86.01 -6.31
CA GLY A 225 19.90 84.81 -6.79
C GLY A 225 18.92 83.64 -6.82
N TYR A 226 18.72 83.02 -7.98
CA TYR A 226 17.86 81.85 -8.15
C TYR A 226 18.68 80.65 -8.63
N THR A 227 18.34 79.47 -8.09
CA THR A 227 18.55 78.10 -8.62
C THR A 227 19.96 77.63 -8.98
N SER A 228 20.43 76.64 -8.21
CA SER A 228 21.39 75.64 -8.68
C SER A 228 20.66 74.43 -9.29
N SER A 229 21.36 73.69 -10.13
CA SER A 229 20.92 72.51 -10.88
C SER A 229 20.75 71.23 -10.04
N VAL A 230 20.08 70.21 -10.59
CA VAL A 230 20.72 68.99 -11.12
C VAL A 230 19.65 67.98 -11.57
N SER A 231 19.78 67.51 -12.82
CA SER A 231 19.32 66.18 -13.28
C SER A 231 20.56 65.35 -13.60
N PRO A 232 20.58 64.03 -13.31
CA PRO A 232 20.61 63.03 -14.38
C PRO A 232 19.59 61.89 -14.11
N SER A 233 18.93 61.24 -15.07
CA SER A 233 19.32 60.58 -16.33
C SER A 233 19.51 59.04 -16.21
N MET A 234 19.17 58.38 -17.33
CA MET A 234 19.60 57.04 -17.79
C MET A 234 18.95 55.75 -17.26
N ASN A 235 18.19 55.15 -18.18
CA ASN A 235 17.93 53.71 -18.31
C ASN A 235 19.22 52.87 -18.47
N SER A 236 19.21 51.64 -17.94
CA SER A 236 19.63 50.39 -18.61
C SER A 236 19.48 49.22 -17.61
N ALA A 237 18.69 48.18 -17.86
CA ALA A 237 18.84 47.09 -18.85
C ALA A 237 19.87 46.00 -18.48
N ALA A 238 19.43 44.93 -17.80
CA ALA A 238 20.08 43.61 -17.72
C ALA A 238 19.16 42.60 -17.01
N ARG A 239 19.17 41.27 -17.24
CA ARG A 239 19.44 40.40 -18.42
C ARG A 239 19.22 38.93 -17.96
N ARG A 240 19.03 37.98 -18.90
CA ARG A 240 19.06 36.48 -18.72
C ARG A 240 17.86 35.88 -17.96
N SER A 241 17.40 34.65 -18.21
CA SER A 241 17.73 33.65 -19.26
C SER A 241 16.63 32.57 -19.37
N MET A 242 16.43 32.02 -20.57
CA MET A 242 15.71 30.77 -20.87
C MET A 242 16.68 29.56 -20.84
N PRO A 243 16.26 28.31 -21.16
CA PRO A 243 15.11 27.54 -20.66
C PRO A 243 15.54 26.12 -20.22
N ALA A 244 14.60 25.29 -19.74
CA ALA A 244 14.79 23.82 -19.73
C ALA A 244 13.44 23.10 -19.94
N ALA A 245 13.35 22.31 -21.01
CA ALA A 245 12.29 21.32 -21.18
C ALA A 245 12.73 19.99 -20.56
N ALA A 246 11.82 19.28 -19.90
CA ALA A 246 12.03 17.91 -19.43
C ALA A 246 10.94 17.01 -20.02
N SER A 247 11.34 16.01 -20.78
CA SER A 247 10.45 15.03 -21.41
C SER A 247 9.94 14.01 -20.39
N PHE A 248 8.65 13.68 -20.48
CA PHE A 248 8.09 12.50 -19.82
C PHE A 248 7.89 11.40 -20.88
N GLY A 249 8.64 10.30 -20.76
CA GLY A 249 8.61 9.23 -21.77
C GLY A 249 9.40 7.98 -21.40
N SER A 250 8.83 7.13 -20.55
CA SER A 250 9.11 5.69 -20.33
C SER A 250 8.39 5.25 -19.04
N LYS A 251 7.96 3.99 -18.86
CA LYS A 251 8.30 2.76 -19.59
C LYS A 251 7.12 1.78 -19.59
N ALA A 252 6.98 0.97 -20.63
CA ALA A 252 6.03 -0.14 -20.65
C ALA A 252 6.45 -1.27 -19.69
N ILE A 253 5.47 -1.96 -19.11
CA ILE A 253 5.67 -3.22 -18.39
C ILE A 253 5.18 -4.35 -19.29
N ILE A 254 6.10 -5.24 -19.69
CA ILE A 254 5.80 -6.47 -20.41
C ILE A 254 6.37 -7.66 -19.63
N GLY A 255 5.49 -8.55 -19.20
CA GLY A 255 5.69 -9.99 -19.37
C GLY A 255 6.44 -10.80 -18.30
N ALA A 256 5.78 -11.91 -17.93
CA ALA A 256 6.36 -13.21 -17.56
C ALA A 256 7.16 -13.34 -16.24
N ARG A 257 6.48 -13.85 -15.20
CA ARG A 257 6.54 -15.30 -14.93
C ARG A 257 5.29 -15.80 -14.23
#